data_AF-A0A445MIV1-F1
#
_entry.id   AF-A0A445MIV1-F1
#
_cell.length_a   1.000
_cell.length_b   1.000
_cell.length_c   1.000
_cell.angle_alpha   90.00
_cell.angle_beta   90.00
_cell.angle_gamma   90.00
#
_symmetry.space_group_name_H-M   'P 1'
#
loop_
_entity.id
_entity.type
_entity.pdbx_description
1 polymer ?
#
loop_
_entity_poly.entity_id
_entity_poly.type
_entity_poly.pdbx_seq_one_letter_code
_entity_poly.pdbx_strand_id
1 'polypeptide(L)' 'MVVFHKSVNASDKIQNANYIESLMDNVEIGPQYIMQLVTVNRANFKKADLQLMEKRKTLFWTPCTTA' A
#
# COMPACT_ATOMS: atom_id res chain seq x y z
N MET A 1 8.53 15.87 8.93
CA MET A 1 9.45 15.59 7.81
C MET A 1 8.94 14.36 7.10
N VAL A 2 8.61 14.47 5.81
CA VAL A 2 8.17 13.34 4.99
C VAL A 2 9.37 12.92 4.14
N VAL A 3 9.74 11.65 4.18
CA VAL A 3 10.86 11.10 3.40
C VAL A 3 10.28 10.17 2.34
N PHE A 4 10.52 10.49 1.07
CA PHE A 4 10.17 9.60 -0.02
C PHE A 4 11.25 8.53 -0.16
N HIS A 5 10.86 7.27 0.02
CA HIS A 5 11.80 6.14 -0.08
C HIS A 5 11.83 5.53 -1.49
N LYS A 6 10.65 5.17 -2.04
CA LYS A 6 10.52 4.46 -3.32
C LYS A 6 9.10 4.60 -3.88
N SER A 7 8.97 4.54 -5.21
CA SER A 7 7.71 4.31 -5.92
C SER A 7 7.83 3.14 -6.88
N VAL A 8 6.76 2.38 -7.08
CA VAL A 8 6.70 1.26 -8.02
C VAL A 8 5.55 1.50 -9.00
N ASN A 9 5.83 1.45 -10.31
CA ASN A 9 4.78 1.46 -11.32
C ASN A 9 4.21 0.03 -11.46
N ALA A 10 2.94 -0.12 -11.10
CA ALA A 10 2.22 -1.39 -11.15
C ALA A 10 1.09 -1.42 -12.19
N SER A 11 1.06 -0.46 -13.13
CA SER A 11 -0.02 -0.32 -14.10
C SER A 11 -0.25 -1.58 -14.95
N ASP A 12 0.83 -2.31 -15.23
CA ASP A 12 0.82 -3.52 -16.06
C ASP A 12 0.64 -4.83 -15.25
N LYS A 13 0.41 -4.72 -13.93
CA LYS A 13 0.25 -5.88 -13.04
C LYS A 13 -1.19 -6.04 -12.61
N ILE A 14 -1.59 -7.29 -12.32
CA ILE A 14 -2.83 -7.56 -11.59
C ILE A 14 -2.60 -7.11 -10.16
N GLN A 15 -3.09 -5.92 -9.83
CA GLN A 15 -2.94 -5.30 -8.52
C GLN A 15 -3.94 -5.96 -7.54
N ASN A 16 -3.57 -7.12 -7.01
CA ASN A 16 -4.30 -7.85 -5.97
C ASN A 16 -3.61 -7.72 -4.60
N ALA A 17 -4.24 -8.25 -3.55
CA ALA A 17 -3.72 -8.19 -2.18
C ALA A 17 -2.30 -8.76 -2.07
N ASN A 18 -2.07 -9.95 -2.64
CA ASN A 18 -0.78 -10.63 -2.58
C ASN A 18 0.34 -9.84 -3.26
N TYR A 19 0.06 -9.20 -4.40
CA TYR A 19 1.03 -8.37 -5.10
C TYR A 19 1.42 -7.16 -4.24
N ILE A 20 0.45 -6.48 -3.64
CA ILE A 20 0.70 -5.32 -2.77
C ILE A 20 1.46 -5.75 -1.51
N GLU A 21 1.11 -6.89 -0.93
CA GLU A 21 1.83 -7.46 0.21
C GLU A 21 3.30 -7.76 -0.14
N SER A 22 3.56 -8.36 -1.31
CA SER A 22 4.94 -8.60 -1.76
C SER A 22 5.74 -7.31 -1.94
N LEU A 23 5.09 -6.22 -2.37
CA LEU A 23 5.73 -4.90 -2.47
C LEU A 23 6.04 -4.36 -1.08
N MET A 24 5.14 -4.53 -0.13
CA MET A 24 5.30 -4.11 1.27
C MET A 24 6.39 -4.89 2.02
N ASP A 25 6.61 -6.16 1.67
CA ASP A 25 7.72 -6.97 2.19
C ASP A 25 9.06 -6.54 1.57
N ASN A 26 9.04 -6.05 0.33
CA ASN A 26 10.24 -5.56 -0.37
C ASN A 26 10.67 -4.16 0.10
N VAL A 27 9.74 -3.41 0.71
CA VAL A 27 10.02 -2.09 1.28
C VAL A 27 10.52 -2.32 2.71
N GLU A 28 11.84 -2.39 2.88
CA GLU A 28 12.56 -2.56 4.17
C GLU A 28 12.46 -1.32 5.07
N ILE A 29 11.23 -0.91 5.36
CA ILE A 29 10.94 0.17 6.27
C ILE A 29 10.70 -0.46 7.65
N GLY A 30 11.55 -0.13 8.62
CA GLY A 30 11.43 -0.62 9.99
C GLY A 30 10.03 -0.32 10.58
N PRO A 31 9.58 -1.11 11.57
CA PRO A 31 8.22 -1.01 12.12
C PRO A 31 7.91 0.36 12.74
N GLN A 32 8.92 1.18 13.02
CA GLN A 32 8.76 2.53 13.55
C GLN A 32 8.23 3.57 12.55
N TYR A 33 8.17 3.25 11.26
CA TYR A 33 7.80 4.23 10.23
C TYR A 33 6.38 3.99 9.73
N ILE A 34 5.67 5.10 9.52
CA ILE A 34 4.34 5.11 8.93
C ILE A 34 4.49 4.98 7.42
N MET A 35 3.89 3.93 6.85
CA MET A 35 3.80 3.77 5.41
C MET A 35 2.44 4.26 4.94
N GLN A 36 2.44 5.21 4.00
CA GLN A 36 1.23 5.67 3.32
C GLN A 36 1.18 5.06 1.93
N LEU A 37 0.12 4.30 1.66
CA LEU A 37 -0.13 3.78 0.32
C LEU A 37 -1.20 4.62 -0.36
N VAL A 38 -0.89 5.07 -1.57
CA VAL A 38 -1.79 5.85 -2.43
C VAL A 38 -2.04 5.04 -3.71
N THR A 39 -3.25 4.56 -3.89
CA THR A 39 -3.66 3.76 -5.06
C THR A 39 -4.84 4.42 -5.77
N VAL A 40 -4.89 4.32 -7.11
CA VAL A 40 -6.08 4.68 -7.89
C VAL A 40 -7.23 3.75 -7.48
N ASN A 41 -8.35 4.31 -7.02
CA ASN A 41 -9.47 3.58 -6.45
C ASN A 41 -10.08 2.58 -7.45
N ARG A 42 -9.71 1.30 -7.35
CA ARG A 42 -10.40 0.18 -7.99
C ARG A 42 -11.00 -0.71 -6.91
N ALA A 43 -12.19 -1.26 -7.16
CA ALA A 43 -12.94 -2.08 -6.20
C ALA A 43 -12.13 -3.25 -5.61
N ASN A 44 -11.13 -3.74 -6.35
CA ASN A 44 -10.27 -4.86 -5.97
C ASN A 44 -9.38 -4.57 -4.74
N PHE A 45 -9.19 -3.30 -4.37
CA PHE A 45 -8.30 -2.92 -3.26
C PHE A 45 -8.96 -2.97 -1.88
N LYS A 46 -10.28 -2.95 -1.79
CA LYS A 46 -10.98 -2.87 -0.49
C LYS A 46 -10.70 -4.07 0.40
N LYS A 47 -10.58 -5.27 -0.18
CA LYS A 47 -10.26 -6.50 0.56
C LYS A 47 -8.78 -6.57 0.94
N ALA A 48 -7.90 -6.14 0.02
CA ALA A 48 -6.46 -6.07 0.25
C ALA A 48 -6.11 -5.12 1.40
N ASP A 49 -6.75 -3.95 1.40
CA ASP A 49 -6.59 -2.90 2.41
C ASP A 49 -6.89 -3.43 3.82
N LEU A 50 -8.08 -4.01 4.03
CA LEU A 50 -8.47 -4.61 5.31
C LEU A 50 -7.47 -5.65 5.81
N GLN A 51 -7.06 -6.59 4.95
CA GLN A 51 -6.10 -7.63 5.32
C GLN A 51 -4.72 -7.05 5.68
N LEU A 52 -4.27 -6.03 4.97
CA LEU A 52 -2.99 -5.38 5.21
C LEU A 52 -2.98 -4.53 6.48
N MET A 53 -4.06 -3.79 6.76
CA MET A 53 -4.21 -3.00 7.99
C MET A 53 -4.30 -3.90 9.23
N GLU A 54 -4.94 -5.07 9.14
CA GLU A 54 -4.96 -6.06 10.22
C GLU A 54 -3.55 -6.61 10.53
N LYS A 55 -2.77 -6.89 9.48
CA LYS A 55 -1.41 -7.45 9.61
C LYS A 55 -0.37 -6.42 10.05
N ARG A 56 -0.54 -5.14 9.68
CA ARG A 56 0.42 -4.05 9.94
C ARG A 56 -0.27 -2.83 10.55
N LYS A 57 -0.25 -2.73 11.88
CA LYS A 57 -0.89 -1.62 12.62
C LYS A 57 -0.33 -0.22 12.33
N THR A 58 0.84 -0.12 11.72
CA THR A 58 1.50 1.14 11.34
C THR A 58 1.26 1.53 9.89
N LEU A 59 0.52 0.72 9.12
CA LEU A 59 0.15 0.99 7.75
C LEU A 59 -1.15 1.80 7.70
N PHE A 60 -1.13 2.91 6.97
CA PHE A 60 -2.33 3.69 6.67
C PHE A 60 -2.56 3.70 5.16
N TRP A 61 -3.71 3.18 4.75
CA TRP A 61 -4.13 3.24 3.36
C TRP A 61 -5.02 4.44 3.15
N THR A 62 -4.75 5.23 2.11
CA THR A 62 -5.67 6.28 1.69
C THR A 62 -5.98 6.08 0.20
N PRO A 63 -7.23 5.76 -0.16
CA PRO A 63 -7.60 5.68 -1.56
C PRO A 63 -7.41 7.06 -2.20
N CYS A 64 -6.80 7.09 -3.39
CA CYS A 64 -6.80 8.30 -4.19
C CYS A 64 -8.22 8.47 -4.75
N THR A 65 -9.03 9.30 -4.08
CA THR A 65 -10.33 9.72 -4.60
C THR A 65 -10.11 11.00 -5.40
N THR A 66 -10.43 10.97 -6.68
CA THR A 66 -10.76 12.20 -7.39
C THR A 66 -12.13 12.61 -6.85
N ALA A 67 -12.21 13.76 -6.19
CA ALA A 67 -13.49 14.40 -5.91
C ALA A 67 -14.19 14.74 -7.23
#